data_AF-A0A2E5VB30-F1
#
_entry.id   AF-A0A2E5VB30-F1
#
_cell.length_a   1.000
_cell.length_b   1.000
_cell.length_c   1.000
_cell.angle_alpha   90.00
_cell.angle_beta   90.00
_cell.angle_gamma   90.00
#
_symmetry.space_group_name_H-M   'P 1'
#
loop_
_entity.id
_entity.type
_entity.pdbx_description
1 polymer ?
#
loop_
_entity_poly.entity_id
_entity_poly.type
_entity_poly.pdbx_seq_one_letter_code
_entity_poly.pdbx_strand_id
1 'polypeptide(L)'
;MGSKRIGLARMEALLENLKRELAMGGATVVGTKAKVHTVTDSTVALTESDSGSVYVMSAAGITFTLPDSGSGDINGVTYEFVMKTQGATQKIVCSDTTNEKIQGALIASDTDADTSSTWSAELGDSFSSINFASVAQGEPGSRVKLTCIGADRWQVEGVVLQSGGSEATPFDTA
;
A
#
# COMPACT_ATOMS: atom_id res chain seq x y z
N MET A 1 50.65 12.34 25.55
CA MET A 1 50.31 12.36 24.11
C MET A 1 49.30 11.26 23.78
N GLY A 2 48.00 11.39 24.14
CA GLY A 2 47.04 10.28 24.01
C GLY A 2 45.61 10.64 23.56
N SER A 3 45.18 11.90 23.66
CA SER A 3 43.80 12.29 23.36
C SER A 3 43.53 12.61 21.88
N LYS A 4 44.55 13.07 21.12
CA LYS A 4 44.38 13.45 19.70
C LYS A 4 44.08 12.26 18.78
N ARG A 5 44.50 11.05 19.15
CA ARG A 5 44.23 9.83 18.36
C ARG A 5 42.82 9.27 18.57
N ILE A 6 42.23 9.52 19.74
CA ILE A 6 40.86 9.06 20.09
C ILE A 6 39.80 9.88 19.34
N GLY A 7 40.05 11.17 19.11
CA GLY A 7 39.15 12.03 18.33
C GLY A 7 39.04 11.60 16.87
N LEU A 8 40.17 11.25 16.23
CA LEU A 8 40.20 10.85 14.84
C LEU A 8 39.48 9.51 14.59
N ALA A 9 39.74 8.50 15.43
CA ALA A 9 39.09 7.19 15.30
C ALA A 9 37.56 7.24 15.46
N ARG A 10 37.05 8.15 16.31
CA ARG A 10 35.60 8.37 16.46
C ARG A 10 34.98 9.06 15.24
N MET A 11 35.70 10.00 14.63
CA MET A 11 35.26 10.66 13.41
C MET A 11 35.27 9.69 12.22
N GLU A 12 36.27 8.83 12.12
CA GLU A 12 36.33 7.78 11.08
C GLU A 12 35.16 6.80 11.20
N ALA A 13 34.85 6.32 12.41
CA ALA A 13 33.70 5.44 12.65
C ALA A 13 32.35 6.12 12.35
N LEU A 14 32.19 7.41 12.71
CA LEU A 14 31.01 8.21 12.37
C LEU A 14 30.86 8.38 10.86
N LEU A 15 31.96 8.63 10.15
CA LEU A 15 31.96 8.79 8.70
C LEU A 15 31.68 7.47 7.97
N GLU A 16 32.15 6.33 8.47
CA GLU A 16 31.79 5.03 7.90
C GLU A 16 30.32 4.67 8.13
N ASN A 17 29.79 4.97 9.32
CA ASN A 17 28.37 4.77 9.61
C ASN A 17 27.47 5.69 8.75
N LEU A 18 27.86 6.96 8.54
CA LEU A 18 27.14 7.86 7.62
C LEU A 18 27.18 7.39 6.16
N LYS A 19 28.33 6.86 5.71
CA LYS A 19 28.46 6.28 4.36
C LYS A 19 27.60 5.03 4.17
N ARG A 20 27.31 4.28 5.24
CA ARG A 20 26.40 3.14 5.23
C ARG A 20 24.93 3.54 5.09
N GLU A 21 24.54 4.72 5.56
CA GLU A 21 23.14 5.16 5.48
C GLU A 21 22.80 5.99 4.24
N LEU A 22 23.69 6.83 3.69
CA LEU A 22 23.40 7.52 2.43
C LEU A 22 24.68 8.08 1.78
N ALA A 23 25.36 7.29 0.94
CA ALA A 23 26.49 7.75 0.15
C ALA A 23 26.01 8.58 -1.06
N MET A 24 25.63 9.83 -0.84
CA MET A 24 25.12 10.73 -1.88
C MET A 24 26.19 11.40 -2.75
N GLY A 25 27.49 11.18 -2.48
CA GLY A 25 28.57 11.69 -3.33
C GLY A 25 28.59 13.21 -3.54
N GLY A 26 28.00 13.99 -2.61
CA GLY A 26 27.83 15.44 -2.77
C GLY A 26 26.59 15.86 -3.55
N ALA A 27 25.72 14.92 -3.97
CA ALA A 27 24.42 15.21 -4.51
C ALA A 27 23.41 15.58 -3.40
N THR A 28 22.40 16.36 -3.77
CA THR A 28 21.26 16.70 -2.91
C THR A 28 20.01 16.02 -3.46
N VAL A 29 19.21 15.34 -2.62
CA VAL A 29 17.88 14.88 -3.04
C VAL A 29 16.97 16.09 -3.01
N VAL A 30 16.43 16.47 -4.17
CA VAL A 30 15.47 17.56 -4.28
C VAL A 30 14.31 17.11 -5.17
N GLY A 31 13.07 17.34 -4.74
CA GLY A 31 11.89 17.17 -5.59
C GLY A 31 11.52 15.73 -5.95
N THR A 32 11.68 14.77 -5.04
CA THR A 32 11.17 13.42 -5.28
C THR A 32 9.64 13.44 -5.32
N LYS A 33 9.09 12.81 -6.36
CA LYS A 33 7.66 12.57 -6.52
C LYS A 33 7.40 11.07 -6.41
N ALA A 34 6.21 10.70 -5.93
CA ALA A 34 5.77 9.31 -6.02
C ALA A 34 5.74 8.90 -7.51
N LYS A 35 6.21 7.67 -7.79
CA LYS A 35 6.11 7.11 -9.14
C LYS A 35 4.66 6.74 -9.39
N VAL A 36 4.09 7.21 -10.51
CA VAL A 36 2.69 6.95 -10.86
C VAL A 36 2.65 5.96 -12.02
N HIS A 37 2.01 4.83 -11.81
CA HIS A 37 1.78 3.78 -12.80
C HIS A 37 0.34 3.84 -13.28
N THR A 38 0.12 4.05 -14.58
CA THR A 38 -1.20 3.84 -15.17
C THR A 38 -1.27 2.38 -15.61
N VAL A 39 -2.13 1.59 -14.97
CA VAL A 39 -2.19 0.14 -15.18
C VAL A 39 -3.42 -0.21 -16.00
N THR A 40 -3.20 -0.97 -17.06
CA THR A 40 -4.23 -1.58 -17.91
C THR A 40 -4.11 -3.11 -17.98
N ASP A 41 -3.01 -3.67 -17.48
CA ASP A 41 -2.77 -5.11 -17.47
C ASP A 41 -3.71 -5.80 -16.47
N SER A 42 -4.19 -6.99 -16.82
CA SER A 42 -5.15 -7.73 -15.98
C SER A 42 -4.56 -8.23 -14.67
N THR A 43 -3.23 -8.40 -14.60
CA THR A 43 -2.53 -8.91 -13.42
C THR A 43 -1.20 -8.19 -13.22
N VAL A 44 -0.94 -7.74 -12.00
CA VAL A 44 0.31 -7.07 -11.62
C VAL A 44 0.78 -7.65 -10.29
N ALA A 45 1.95 -8.28 -10.27
CA ALA A 45 2.62 -8.69 -9.05
C ALA A 45 3.57 -7.58 -8.59
N LEU A 46 3.35 -7.06 -7.38
CA LEU A 46 4.15 -6.00 -6.79
C LEU A 46 5.34 -6.58 -6.04
N THR A 47 6.44 -5.82 -6.02
CA THR A 47 7.65 -6.17 -5.28
C THR A 47 8.01 -5.06 -4.30
N GLU A 48 8.79 -5.36 -3.27
CA GLU A 48 9.31 -4.35 -2.32
C GLU A 48 9.94 -3.13 -3.03
N SER A 49 10.59 -3.34 -4.18
CA SER A 49 11.22 -2.26 -4.95
C SER A 49 10.25 -1.22 -5.52
N ASP A 50 8.96 -1.55 -5.56
CA ASP A 50 7.89 -0.70 -6.03
C ASP A 50 7.30 0.20 -4.92
N SER A 51 7.79 0.07 -3.68
CA SER A 51 7.30 0.81 -2.51
C SER A 51 7.29 2.32 -2.73
N GLY A 52 6.23 2.98 -2.22
CA GLY A 52 6.00 4.42 -2.36
C GLY A 52 5.42 4.84 -3.71
N SER A 53 5.01 3.89 -4.55
CA SER A 53 4.37 4.15 -5.84
C SER A 53 2.85 4.26 -5.72
N VAL A 54 2.26 5.00 -6.66
CA VAL A 54 0.81 5.14 -6.86
C VAL A 54 0.41 4.38 -8.13
N TYR A 55 -0.60 3.52 -8.02
CA TYR A 55 -1.12 2.69 -9.10
C TYR A 55 -2.53 3.16 -9.49
N VAL A 56 -2.66 3.68 -10.70
CA VAL A 56 -3.92 4.14 -11.28
C VAL A 56 -4.58 3.00 -12.06
N MET A 57 -5.63 2.42 -11.49
CA MET A 57 -6.40 1.32 -12.05
C MET A 57 -7.26 1.82 -13.22
N SER A 58 -6.79 1.60 -14.46
CA SER A 58 -7.37 2.18 -15.69
C SER A 58 -8.11 1.16 -16.57
N ALA A 59 -8.35 -0.04 -16.05
CA ALA A 59 -9.17 -1.07 -16.65
C ALA A 59 -10.03 -1.74 -15.57
N ALA A 60 -11.22 -2.22 -15.93
CA ALA A 60 -12.24 -2.66 -14.98
C ALA A 60 -11.96 -4.02 -14.29
N GLY A 61 -10.89 -4.73 -14.69
CA GLY A 61 -10.51 -6.04 -14.14
C GLY A 61 -9.01 -6.20 -14.02
N ILE A 62 -8.44 -5.61 -12.98
CA ILE A 62 -7.00 -5.65 -12.67
C ILE A 62 -6.83 -6.30 -11.31
N THR A 63 -6.00 -7.32 -11.22
CA THR A 63 -5.59 -7.93 -9.95
C THR A 63 -4.16 -7.51 -9.60
N PHE A 64 -4.01 -6.81 -8.49
CA PHE A 64 -2.72 -6.55 -7.87
C PHE A 64 -2.42 -7.58 -6.80
N THR A 65 -1.27 -8.24 -6.88
CA THR A 65 -0.76 -9.13 -5.83
C THR A 65 0.31 -8.39 -5.04
N LEU A 66 0.09 -8.23 -3.73
CA LEU A 66 1.06 -7.65 -2.80
C LEU A 66 2.25 -8.63 -2.63
N PRO A 67 3.45 -8.13 -2.32
CA PRO A 67 4.58 -9.00 -1.97
C PRO A 67 4.32 -9.73 -0.64
N ASP A 68 4.93 -10.89 -0.48
CA ASP A 68 4.82 -11.71 0.73
C ASP A 68 5.47 -11.03 1.93
N SER A 69 4.64 -10.75 2.94
CA SER A 69 5.05 -10.16 4.20
C SER A 69 5.39 -11.18 5.28
N GLY A 70 5.29 -12.49 5.04
CA GLY A 70 5.36 -13.52 6.08
C GLY A 70 6.65 -13.54 6.91
N SER A 71 7.78 -13.08 6.37
CA SER A 71 9.03 -12.94 7.13
C SER A 71 9.13 -11.64 7.94
N GLY A 72 8.31 -10.63 7.63
CA GLY A 72 8.40 -9.28 8.20
C GLY A 72 9.56 -8.44 7.66
N ASP A 73 10.31 -8.92 6.67
CA ASP A 73 11.46 -8.19 6.11
C ASP A 73 11.06 -6.94 5.32
N ILE A 74 9.83 -6.90 4.83
CA ILE A 74 9.27 -5.80 4.02
C ILE A 74 8.43 -4.80 4.84
N ASN A 75 8.60 -4.77 6.17
CA ASN A 75 7.90 -3.82 7.03
C ASN A 75 8.17 -2.37 6.60
N GLY A 76 7.11 -1.58 6.48
CA GLY A 76 7.15 -0.20 5.99
C GLY A 76 6.99 -0.04 4.48
N VAL A 77 6.91 -1.13 3.71
CA VAL A 77 6.54 -1.06 2.29
C VAL A 77 5.14 -0.50 2.12
N THR A 78 4.96 0.45 1.20
CA THR A 78 3.67 1.11 0.96
C THR A 78 3.27 1.12 -0.50
N TYR A 79 1.97 0.99 -0.77
CA TYR A 79 1.38 1.15 -2.10
C TYR A 79 0.09 1.93 -2.00
N GLU A 80 -0.12 2.85 -2.93
CA GLU A 80 -1.40 3.55 -3.08
C GLU A 80 -2.05 3.15 -4.40
N PHE A 81 -3.33 2.85 -4.36
CA PHE A 81 -4.15 2.45 -5.50
C PHE A 81 -5.25 3.48 -5.68
N VAL A 82 -5.41 3.99 -6.91
CA VAL A 82 -6.41 4.99 -7.27
C VAL A 82 -7.22 4.47 -8.43
N MET A 83 -8.54 4.48 -8.30
CA MET A 83 -9.43 4.00 -9.34
C MET A 83 -9.68 5.11 -10.36
N LYS A 84 -9.45 4.81 -11.64
CA LYS A 84 -9.79 5.69 -12.77
C LYS A 84 -10.95 5.14 -13.59
N THR A 85 -11.14 3.82 -13.55
CA THR A 85 -12.27 3.11 -14.15
C THR A 85 -13.08 2.49 -13.02
N GLN A 86 -14.41 2.58 -13.10
CA GLN A 86 -15.34 1.95 -12.16
C GLN A 86 -15.00 0.46 -11.98
N GLY A 87 -15.01 0.00 -10.74
CA GLY A 87 -14.72 -1.38 -10.40
C GLY A 87 -15.77 -2.37 -10.87
N ALA A 88 -15.32 -3.35 -11.67
CA ALA A 88 -16.12 -4.52 -12.02
C ALA A 88 -15.54 -5.80 -11.40
N THR A 89 -14.23 -6.01 -11.55
CA THR A 89 -13.49 -7.17 -10.99
C THR A 89 -12.08 -6.79 -10.53
N GLN A 90 -11.84 -5.51 -10.27
CA GLN A 90 -10.55 -5.04 -9.77
C GLN A 90 -10.32 -5.57 -8.36
N LYS A 91 -9.10 -6.04 -8.09
CA LYS A 91 -8.73 -6.72 -6.85
C LYS A 91 -7.33 -6.31 -6.40
N ILE A 92 -7.16 -6.17 -5.09
CA ILE A 92 -5.85 -6.13 -4.44
C ILE A 92 -5.81 -7.32 -3.48
N VAL A 93 -4.78 -8.16 -3.56
CA VAL A 93 -4.73 -9.44 -2.83
C VAL A 93 -3.35 -9.68 -2.23
N CYS A 94 -3.32 -10.22 -1.01
CA CYS A 94 -2.11 -10.74 -0.40
C CYS A 94 -1.56 -11.92 -1.22
N SER A 95 -0.24 -12.11 -1.24
CA SER A 95 0.36 -13.26 -1.91
C SER A 95 0.09 -14.58 -1.17
N ASP A 96 0.11 -14.55 0.16
CA ASP A 96 -0.31 -15.65 1.02
C ASP A 96 -1.66 -15.28 1.65
N THR A 97 -2.72 -15.81 1.06
CA THR A 97 -4.11 -15.54 1.48
C THR A 97 -4.53 -16.32 2.72
N THR A 98 -3.67 -17.20 3.25
CA THR A 98 -3.93 -18.01 4.44
C THR A 98 -3.42 -17.33 5.69
N ASN A 99 -2.20 -16.77 5.64
CA ASN A 99 -1.55 -16.19 6.82
C ASN A 99 -1.60 -14.66 6.83
N GLU A 100 -1.40 -14.00 5.68
CA GLU A 100 -1.39 -12.55 5.61
C GLU A 100 -2.79 -11.97 5.78
N LYS A 101 -2.87 -10.91 6.59
CA LYS A 101 -4.13 -10.25 6.91
C LYS A 101 -4.07 -8.76 6.64
N ILE A 102 -5.16 -8.24 6.12
CA ILE A 102 -5.44 -6.83 5.98
C ILE A 102 -6.18 -6.37 7.23
N GLN A 103 -5.72 -5.29 7.86
CA GLN A 103 -6.33 -4.67 9.03
C GLN A 103 -6.41 -3.15 8.88
N GLY A 104 -7.43 -2.52 9.45
CA GLY A 104 -7.63 -1.07 9.36
C GLY A 104 -9.06 -0.72 9.02
N ALA A 105 -9.26 0.33 8.23
CA ALA A 105 -10.59 0.73 7.80
C ALA A 105 -10.59 1.45 6.45
N LEU A 106 -11.71 1.32 5.74
CA LEU A 106 -12.04 2.13 4.57
C LEU A 106 -13.30 2.93 4.86
N ILE A 107 -13.28 4.20 4.50
CA ILE A 107 -14.49 5.03 4.52
C ILE A 107 -15.17 4.88 3.16
N ALA A 108 -16.44 4.47 3.17
CA ALA A 108 -17.27 4.46 1.98
C ALA A 108 -18.07 5.76 1.92
N SER A 109 -17.92 6.51 0.84
CA SER A 109 -18.83 7.62 0.52
C SER A 109 -19.82 7.14 -0.51
N ASP A 110 -21.09 7.26 -0.19
CA ASP A 110 -22.15 7.15 -1.18
C ASP A 110 -22.09 8.38 -2.08
N THR A 111 -22.18 8.17 -3.39
CA THR A 111 -22.12 9.22 -4.41
C THR A 111 -23.51 9.56 -5.00
N ASP A 112 -24.54 8.78 -4.66
CA ASP A 112 -25.93 9.04 -5.03
C ASP A 112 -26.84 9.38 -3.85
N ALA A 113 -26.33 9.30 -2.61
CA ALA A 113 -26.94 9.90 -1.43
C ALA A 113 -25.92 10.63 -0.52
N ASP A 114 -26.41 11.52 0.34
CA ASP A 114 -25.61 12.23 1.35
C ASP A 114 -25.30 11.31 2.56
N THR A 115 -24.66 10.17 2.31
CA THR A 115 -24.35 9.18 3.35
C THR A 115 -22.92 8.66 3.26
N SER A 116 -22.40 8.17 4.39
CA SER A 116 -21.09 7.53 4.44
C SER A 116 -21.09 6.40 5.45
N SER A 117 -20.41 5.32 5.13
CA SER A 117 -20.18 4.16 5.99
C SER A 117 -18.69 4.01 6.30
N THR A 118 -18.34 3.28 7.33
CA THR A 118 -16.96 2.88 7.61
C THR A 118 -16.92 1.36 7.70
N TRP A 119 -16.07 0.76 6.87
CA TRP A 119 -15.82 -0.67 6.87
C TRP A 119 -14.52 -0.93 7.61
N SER A 120 -14.60 -1.64 8.73
CA SER A 120 -13.43 -2.04 9.50
C SER A 120 -12.96 -3.43 9.05
N ALA A 121 -11.65 -3.58 8.89
CA ALA A 121 -10.99 -4.87 8.74
C ALA A 121 -10.30 -5.20 10.07
N GLU A 122 -10.88 -6.12 10.84
CA GLU A 122 -10.30 -6.57 12.09
C GLU A 122 -9.46 -7.83 11.88
N LEU A 123 -8.45 -8.03 12.73
CA LEU A 123 -7.57 -9.21 12.64
C LEU A 123 -8.32 -10.55 12.72
N GLY A 124 -9.48 -10.56 13.38
CA GLY A 124 -10.36 -11.73 13.50
C GLY A 124 -11.04 -12.10 12.18
N ASP A 125 -11.33 -11.13 11.32
CA ASP A 125 -12.04 -11.34 10.05
C ASP A 125 -11.20 -12.11 9.03
N SER A 126 -9.87 -12.04 9.18
CA SER A 126 -8.91 -12.74 8.31
C SER A 126 -9.01 -12.33 6.83
N PHE A 127 -9.43 -11.09 6.56
CA PHE A 127 -9.44 -10.54 5.21
C PHE A 127 -8.04 -10.55 4.59
N SER A 128 -7.95 -11.04 3.36
CA SER A 128 -6.70 -11.16 2.59
C SER A 128 -6.81 -10.50 1.22
N SER A 129 -7.93 -9.83 0.93
CA SER A 129 -8.13 -9.05 -0.27
C SER A 129 -9.11 -7.88 -0.13
N ILE A 130 -9.02 -6.98 -1.09
CA ILE A 130 -9.95 -5.88 -1.33
C ILE A 130 -10.47 -6.04 -2.77
N ASN A 131 -11.76 -6.29 -2.91
CA ASN A 131 -12.45 -6.59 -4.16
C ASN A 131 -13.42 -5.45 -4.50
N PHE A 132 -13.23 -4.85 -5.67
CA PHE A 132 -14.12 -3.82 -6.21
C PHE A 132 -14.99 -4.41 -7.31
N ALA A 133 -16.18 -4.85 -6.93
CA ALA A 133 -17.12 -5.52 -7.81
C ALA A 133 -18.57 -5.34 -7.34
N SER A 134 -19.51 -5.44 -8.28
CA SER A 134 -20.95 -5.39 -7.99
C SER A 134 -21.30 -4.16 -7.15
N VAL A 135 -21.87 -4.35 -5.94
CA VAL A 135 -22.25 -3.30 -4.97
C VAL A 135 -21.10 -2.85 -4.04
N ALA A 136 -19.95 -3.53 -4.12
CA ALA A 136 -18.70 -3.09 -3.52
C ALA A 136 -17.83 -2.34 -4.53
N GLN A 137 -18.41 -1.83 -5.62
CA GLN A 137 -17.68 -1.12 -6.66
C GLN A 137 -16.95 0.08 -6.08
N GLY A 138 -15.81 0.42 -6.68
CA GLY A 138 -15.18 1.70 -6.46
C GLY A 138 -15.31 2.55 -7.72
N GLU A 139 -15.93 3.72 -7.56
CA GLU A 139 -16.03 4.71 -8.63
C GLU A 139 -14.69 5.41 -8.86
N PRO A 140 -14.49 6.03 -10.04
CA PRO A 140 -13.33 6.87 -10.30
C PRO A 140 -13.10 7.91 -9.20
N GLY A 141 -11.89 7.96 -8.65
CA GLY A 141 -11.54 8.80 -7.50
C GLY A 141 -11.45 8.04 -6.17
N SER A 142 -11.95 6.80 -6.10
CA SER A 142 -11.68 5.90 -4.97
C SER A 142 -10.17 5.69 -4.80
N ARG A 143 -9.70 5.66 -3.56
CA ARG A 143 -8.29 5.46 -3.22
C ARG A 143 -8.12 4.56 -2.01
N VAL A 144 -7.14 3.67 -2.10
CA VAL A 144 -6.74 2.77 -1.02
C VAL A 144 -5.24 2.77 -0.90
N LYS A 145 -4.72 2.88 0.32
CA LYS A 145 -3.31 2.72 0.62
C LYS A 145 -3.12 1.52 1.54
N LEU A 146 -2.15 0.68 1.19
CA LEU A 146 -1.71 -0.43 2.01
C LEU A 146 -0.28 -0.22 2.47
N THR A 147 0.01 -0.55 3.73
CA THR A 147 1.33 -0.49 4.34
C THR A 147 1.62 -1.79 5.07
N CYS A 148 2.74 -2.45 4.78
CA CYS A 148 3.17 -3.59 5.59
C CYS A 148 3.62 -3.07 6.96
N ILE A 149 3.06 -3.61 8.04
CA ILE A 149 3.34 -3.15 9.41
C ILE A 149 3.89 -4.25 10.32
N GLY A 150 4.07 -5.45 9.79
CA GLY A 150 4.58 -6.61 10.50
C GLY A 150 4.51 -7.86 9.62
N ALA A 151 5.09 -8.95 10.13
CA ALA A 151 4.94 -10.25 9.50
C ALA A 151 3.45 -10.61 9.37
N ASP A 152 3.02 -11.00 8.18
CA ASP A 152 1.64 -11.34 7.84
C ASP A 152 0.62 -10.19 8.04
N ARG A 153 1.06 -8.92 8.00
CA ARG A 153 0.20 -7.78 8.38
C ARG A 153 0.30 -6.59 7.43
N TRP A 154 -0.81 -6.34 6.75
CA TRP A 154 -1.01 -5.16 5.93
C TRP A 154 -2.03 -4.21 6.58
N GLN A 155 -1.61 -2.99 6.90
CA GLN A 155 -2.49 -1.90 7.30
C GLN A 155 -3.17 -1.31 6.07
N VAL A 156 -4.48 -1.11 6.11
CA VAL A 156 -5.26 -0.42 5.07
C VAL A 156 -5.83 0.90 5.59
N GLU A 157 -5.82 1.92 4.73
CA GLU A 157 -6.51 3.19 4.90
C GLU A 157 -7.00 3.71 3.54
N GLY A 158 -8.10 4.46 3.49
CA GLY A 158 -8.60 5.00 2.23
C GLY A 158 -10.05 5.44 2.22
N VAL A 159 -10.48 5.90 1.05
CA VAL A 159 -11.88 6.26 0.76
C VAL A 159 -12.30 5.51 -0.50
N VAL A 160 -13.39 4.78 -0.43
CA VAL A 160 -14.03 4.13 -1.57
C VAL A 160 -15.31 4.89 -1.89
N LEU A 161 -15.48 5.26 -3.16
CA LEU A 161 -16.69 5.90 -3.66
C LEU A 161 -17.60 4.81 -4.20
N GLN A 162 -18.82 4.73 -3.68
CA GLN A 162 -19.81 3.71 -4.04
C GLN A 162 -21.13 4.37 -4.43
N SER A 163 -22.05 3.59 -5.00
CA SER A 163 -23.37 4.04 -5.44
C SER A 163 -24.34 2.85 -5.54
N GLY A 164 -25.62 3.12 -5.79
CA GLY A 164 -26.63 2.11 -6.08
C GLY A 164 -27.51 1.72 -4.90
N GLY A 165 -27.33 2.31 -3.72
CA GLY A 165 -28.19 2.17 -2.55
C GLY A 165 -28.18 0.78 -1.92
N SER A 166 -27.09 0.02 -2.12
CA SER A 166 -26.87 -1.32 -1.56
C SER A 166 -25.39 -1.57 -1.31
N GLU A 167 -24.66 -0.51 -0.96
CA GLU A 167 -23.21 -0.47 -0.79
C GLU A 167 -22.74 -1.57 0.17
N ALA A 168 -21.68 -2.27 -0.23
CA ALA A 168 -21.09 -3.34 0.56
C ALA A 168 -19.61 -3.09 0.86
N THR A 169 -19.11 -3.76 1.89
CA THR A 169 -17.69 -3.80 2.19
C THR A 169 -16.91 -4.38 1.00
N PRO A 170 -15.78 -3.78 0.61
CA PRO A 170 -14.88 -4.35 -0.39
C PRO A 170 -13.92 -5.39 0.21
N PHE A 171 -13.87 -5.57 1.53
CA PHE A 171 -12.99 -6.57 2.15
C PHE A 171 -13.50 -7.99 1.95
N ASP A 172 -12.58 -8.91 1.64
CA ASP A 172 -12.91 -10.31 1.37
C ASP A 172 -11.75 -11.26 1.72
N THR A 173 -12.07 -12.54 1.86
CA THR A 173 -11.11 -13.64 1.91
C THR A 173 -10.89 -14.17 0.49
N ALA A 174 -9.65 -14.15 0.01
CA ALA A 174 -9.33 -14.49 -1.37
C ALA A 174 -9.30 -15.98 -1.70
#